data_AF-A0A2E8SW81-F1
#
_entry.id   AF-A0A2E8SW81-F1
#
_cell.length_a   1.000
_cell.length_b   1.000
_cell.length_c   1.000
_cell.angle_alpha   90.00
_cell.angle_beta   90.00
_cell.angle_gamma   90.00
#
_symmetry.space_group_name_H-M   'P 1'
#
loop_
_entity.id
_entity.type
_entity.pdbx_description
1 polymer ?
#
loop_
_entity_poly.entity_id
_entity_poly.type
_entity_poly.pdbx_seq_one_letter_code
_entity_poly.pdbx_strand_id
1 'polypeptide(L)'
;MIKYQVSPYPENFNLANLEITINDEEPDADDNGVNFYDVYHMKSNAEITFGFNTAATVPLHADWIIDGPTNWDGSTLASGVTGHTNETSPTMTFCKSDLASLTKCAQGEQWHITLMLHDDEGHARIIDITVETNDVEADEERPEADAIIDMRTEYQDNIEFKETKTVQNVDWDVYQITLQGEGDDAELVVHFDASNSSDADALEGNGIFTYEWKILFDTPYGGTEFDPDGHTFTLSEASGGMWSYKFKNITVDPTGTVEQQIRMELVVTDKAQKFSEKFRMYFVVVPEGFGDEEPEIQWDNVQLNSSKFDQDTLTISGQVLSGAETNEVYVEAAFFEENFSESSVMKYNMSQKGLWGKSDAMGDTDRFEITLNLESFYTNKSTSQRVYIKYYEGEYPNERWVTIKWIELNLPACQGLEADPQAEAAGGEFILDANGDCQWNGAWSYNPETGEWTENSQTSDGTEGAEGGLDATLIAIVAALLLAIVGGTVIFMRRGADSDDDFGGMEGAFGADALDPTEQYVQQLIAQGYPEETARAFAAQYVGQAAAEQPAGGQPAAAQPAAAQPAAAAFDQAVYEQYYQQFVSQGYDAATAAAYAQQYAIQYAQSQQ
;
A
#
# COMPACT_ATOMS: atom_id res chain seq x y z
N MET A 1 44.67 85.65 -33.96
CA MET A 1 43.55 85.31 -33.05
C MET A 1 42.79 84.18 -33.69
N ILE A 2 42.93 82.95 -33.16
CA ILE A 2 42.03 81.85 -33.54
C ILE A 2 40.70 82.18 -32.85
N LYS A 3 39.69 82.48 -33.66
CA LYS A 3 38.34 82.78 -33.19
C LYS A 3 37.73 81.43 -32.83
N TYR A 4 37.75 81.05 -31.55
CA TYR A 4 36.98 79.89 -31.08
C TYR A 4 35.49 80.21 -31.30
N GLN A 5 34.89 79.58 -32.31
CA GLN A 5 33.46 79.55 -32.50
C GLN A 5 32.97 78.24 -31.89
N VAL A 6 32.35 78.32 -30.72
CA VAL A 6 31.61 77.19 -30.14
C VAL A 6 30.17 77.38 -30.59
N SER A 7 29.69 76.52 -31.47
CA SER A 7 28.26 76.39 -31.78
C SER A 7 27.54 75.80 -30.56
N PRO A 8 26.25 76.15 -30.35
CA PRO A 8 25.44 75.44 -29.38
C PRO A 8 25.16 74.02 -29.85
N TYR A 9 24.99 73.09 -28.92
CA TYR A 9 24.52 71.74 -29.23
C TYR A 9 23.17 71.79 -29.96
N PRO A 10 22.94 70.91 -30.95
CA PRO A 10 21.65 70.71 -31.58
C PRO A 10 20.51 70.49 -30.58
N GLU A 11 19.32 70.94 -30.95
CA GLU A 11 18.10 70.69 -30.17
C GLU A 11 17.90 69.18 -29.99
N ASN A 12 17.50 68.78 -28.79
CA ASN A 12 17.30 67.38 -28.37
C ASN A 12 18.54 66.46 -28.42
N PHE A 13 19.72 66.95 -28.79
CA PHE A 13 20.96 66.16 -28.73
C PHE A 13 21.59 66.19 -27.31
N ASN A 14 20.94 65.49 -26.38
CA ASN A 14 21.35 65.37 -24.98
C ASN A 14 21.21 63.91 -24.52
N LEU A 15 21.87 63.55 -23.42
CA LEU A 15 21.88 62.18 -22.91
C LEU A 15 20.47 61.66 -22.55
N ALA A 16 19.55 62.52 -22.08
CA ALA A 16 18.20 62.07 -21.74
C ALA A 16 17.34 61.69 -22.96
N ASN A 17 17.83 61.90 -24.18
CA ASN A 17 17.15 61.55 -25.44
C ASN A 17 18.09 60.73 -26.34
N LEU A 18 18.98 59.93 -25.77
CA LEU A 18 19.93 59.10 -26.51
C LEU A 18 20.10 57.76 -25.81
N GLU A 19 19.65 56.68 -26.44
CA GLU A 19 19.75 55.32 -25.91
C GLU A 19 20.59 54.45 -26.86
N ILE A 20 21.34 53.49 -26.32
CA ILE A 20 21.91 52.38 -27.10
C ILE A 20 20.80 51.35 -27.29
N THR A 21 20.77 50.70 -28.45
CA THR A 21 19.91 49.54 -28.69
C THR A 21 20.75 48.30 -29.02
N ILE A 22 20.29 47.15 -28.58
CA ILE A 22 20.79 45.83 -28.95
C ILE A 22 19.67 45.09 -29.66
N ASN A 23 19.89 44.66 -30.91
CA ASN A 23 18.87 44.03 -31.74
C ASN A 23 17.56 44.84 -31.83
N ASP A 24 17.69 46.16 -31.98
CA ASP A 24 16.59 47.15 -32.00
C ASP A 24 15.81 47.31 -30.68
N GLU A 25 16.24 46.67 -29.59
CA GLU A 25 15.64 46.80 -28.26
C GLU A 25 16.54 47.59 -27.29
N GLU A 26 15.91 48.32 -26.36
CA GLU A 26 16.62 49.05 -25.31
C GLU A 26 17.04 48.07 -24.20
N PRO A 27 18.33 47.99 -23.82
CA PRO A 27 18.78 47.17 -22.71
C PRO A 27 18.25 47.67 -21.36
N ASP A 28 18.17 46.78 -20.38
CA ASP A 28 17.75 47.15 -19.03
C ASP A 28 18.67 48.20 -18.39
N ALA A 29 18.07 49.22 -17.79
CA ALA A 29 18.79 50.30 -17.12
C ALA A 29 19.24 49.87 -15.72
N ASP A 30 20.46 50.24 -15.35
CA ASP A 30 21.00 49.94 -14.01
C ASP A 30 20.43 50.89 -12.92
N ASP A 31 20.77 50.60 -11.67
CA ASP A 31 20.37 51.40 -10.50
C ASP A 31 20.89 52.86 -10.50
N ASN A 32 21.82 53.20 -11.39
CA ASN A 32 22.39 54.55 -11.55
C ASN A 32 21.56 55.43 -12.51
N GLY A 33 20.57 54.88 -13.21
CA GLY A 33 19.53 55.60 -13.94
C GLY A 33 19.75 55.68 -15.46
N VAL A 34 19.14 56.67 -16.10
CA VAL A 34 19.06 56.76 -17.59
C VAL A 34 20.45 56.81 -18.24
N ASN A 35 20.68 55.94 -19.24
CA ASN A 35 21.94 55.73 -19.99
C ASN A 35 23.05 55.00 -19.24
N PHE A 36 22.69 54.34 -18.15
CA PHE A 36 23.52 53.34 -17.52
C PHE A 36 22.76 52.03 -17.62
N TYR A 37 23.43 50.99 -18.13
CA TYR A 37 22.79 49.72 -18.43
C TYR A 37 23.39 48.63 -17.56
N ASP A 38 22.55 47.66 -17.20
CA ASP A 38 23.04 46.42 -16.62
C ASP A 38 23.90 45.65 -17.65
N VAL A 39 24.68 44.68 -17.16
CA VAL A 39 25.45 43.81 -18.05
C VAL A 39 24.47 43.03 -18.93
N TYR A 40 24.59 43.18 -20.24
CA TYR A 40 23.76 42.45 -21.18
C TYR A 40 24.35 41.07 -21.42
N HIS A 41 23.69 40.04 -20.90
CA HIS A 41 24.08 38.65 -21.10
C HIS A 41 23.64 38.16 -22.48
N MET A 42 24.54 37.46 -23.17
CA MET A 42 24.27 36.89 -24.50
C MET A 42 24.74 35.43 -24.58
N LYS A 43 24.00 34.61 -25.33
CA LYS A 43 24.40 33.24 -25.65
C LYS A 43 25.72 33.23 -26.44
N SER A 44 26.48 32.15 -26.32
CA SER A 44 27.70 31.92 -27.10
C SER A 44 27.42 31.93 -28.59
N ASN A 45 28.22 32.67 -29.35
CA ASN A 45 28.03 32.88 -30.79
C ASN A 45 26.72 33.60 -31.15
N ALA A 46 26.08 34.30 -30.20
CA ALA A 46 25.01 35.22 -30.54
C ALA A 46 25.53 36.28 -31.51
N GLU A 47 24.78 36.51 -32.60
CA GLU A 47 24.98 37.65 -33.47
C GLU A 47 24.16 38.81 -32.93
N ILE A 48 24.85 39.90 -32.60
CA ILE A 48 24.26 41.07 -31.98
C ILE A 48 24.46 42.26 -32.91
N THR A 49 23.39 43.02 -33.13
CA THR A 49 23.42 44.30 -33.85
C THR A 49 23.27 45.45 -32.87
N PHE A 50 24.25 46.34 -32.84
CA PHE A 50 24.17 47.55 -32.03
C PHE A 50 23.52 48.68 -32.82
N GLY A 51 22.78 49.53 -32.12
CA GLY A 51 22.14 50.71 -32.67
C GLY A 51 21.97 51.80 -31.62
N PHE A 52 21.25 52.85 -31.98
CA PHE A 52 20.91 53.91 -31.06
C PHE A 52 19.59 54.58 -31.44
N ASN A 53 18.86 55.04 -30.42
CA ASN A 53 17.69 55.88 -30.57
C ASN A 53 18.01 57.31 -30.14
N THR A 54 17.57 58.32 -30.91
CA THR A 54 17.70 59.71 -30.48
C THR A 54 16.61 60.63 -31.02
N ALA A 55 16.26 61.65 -30.23
CA ALA A 55 15.32 62.71 -30.63
C ALA A 55 15.98 63.90 -31.35
N ALA A 56 17.31 63.86 -31.56
CA ALA A 56 18.01 64.88 -32.33
C ALA A 56 17.56 64.86 -33.80
N THR A 57 17.31 66.05 -34.36
CA THR A 57 16.81 66.17 -35.75
C THR A 57 17.89 66.52 -36.77
N VAL A 58 19.15 66.56 -36.33
CA VAL A 58 20.31 66.80 -37.20
C VAL A 58 20.90 65.46 -37.66
N PRO A 59 21.59 65.41 -38.83
CA PRO A 59 22.38 64.24 -39.18
C PRO A 59 23.45 63.97 -38.11
N LEU A 60 23.60 62.70 -37.73
CA LEU A 60 24.60 62.25 -36.76
C LEU A 60 25.42 61.11 -37.36
N HIS A 61 26.67 61.03 -36.93
CA HIS A 61 27.64 60.00 -37.28
C HIS A 61 27.96 59.20 -36.01
N ALA A 62 27.96 57.88 -36.16
CA ALA A 62 28.28 56.96 -35.06
C ALA A 62 29.70 56.42 -35.25
N ASP A 63 30.49 56.51 -34.18
CA ASP A 63 31.76 55.82 -34.02
C ASP A 63 31.64 54.86 -32.84
N TRP A 64 31.80 53.57 -33.10
CA TRP A 64 31.72 52.52 -32.09
C TRP A 64 33.11 52.04 -31.70
N ILE A 65 33.33 51.90 -30.40
CA ILE A 65 34.56 51.36 -29.82
C ILE A 65 34.21 50.04 -29.12
N ILE A 66 35.03 49.02 -29.33
CA ILE A 66 34.96 47.75 -28.61
C ILE A 66 36.25 47.53 -27.83
N ASP A 67 36.12 47.26 -26.53
CA ASP A 67 37.21 46.82 -25.66
C ASP A 67 36.85 45.45 -25.08
N GLY A 68 37.61 44.42 -25.45
CA GLY A 68 37.31 43.05 -25.04
C GLY A 68 38.23 42.03 -25.71
N PRO A 69 37.91 40.72 -25.60
CA PRO A 69 38.75 39.64 -26.13
C PRO A 69 38.89 39.62 -27.66
N THR A 70 37.89 40.09 -28.38
CA THR A 70 37.83 40.06 -29.85
C THR A 70 37.37 41.41 -30.41
N ASN A 71 37.81 41.69 -31.64
CA ASN A 71 37.47 42.87 -32.41
C ASN A 71 36.13 42.67 -33.16
N TRP A 72 35.61 43.73 -33.78
CA TRP A 72 34.40 43.70 -34.60
C TRP A 72 34.42 42.65 -35.73
N ASP A 73 35.60 42.30 -36.24
CA ASP A 73 35.80 41.26 -37.27
C ASP A 73 36.02 39.84 -36.70
N GLY A 74 35.88 39.68 -35.38
CA GLY A 74 36.10 38.43 -34.66
C GLY A 74 37.56 38.07 -34.40
N SER A 75 38.52 38.89 -34.86
CA SER A 75 39.94 38.65 -34.56
C SER A 75 40.28 38.94 -33.10
N THR A 76 41.21 38.22 -32.50
CA THR A 76 41.61 38.43 -31.10
C THR A 76 42.26 39.81 -30.90
N LEU A 77 41.80 40.56 -29.90
CA LEU A 77 42.42 41.80 -29.48
C LEU A 77 43.51 41.55 -28.44
N ALA A 78 44.61 42.30 -28.53
CA ALA A 78 45.62 42.32 -27.49
C ALA A 78 45.13 43.18 -26.31
N SER A 79 45.58 42.85 -25.09
CA SER A 79 45.21 43.63 -23.90
C SER A 79 45.55 45.12 -24.07
N GLY A 80 44.56 45.98 -23.80
CA GLY A 80 44.67 47.43 -23.94
C GLY A 80 44.58 47.95 -25.37
N VAL A 81 44.20 47.11 -26.34
CA VAL A 81 43.91 47.51 -27.72
C VAL A 81 42.41 47.46 -27.95
N THR A 82 41.84 48.57 -28.44
CA THR A 82 40.43 48.69 -28.78
C THR A 82 40.19 48.52 -30.28
N GLY A 83 39.05 47.97 -30.63
CA GLY A 83 38.52 47.95 -32.00
C GLY A 83 37.66 49.17 -32.27
N HIS A 84 37.54 49.57 -33.54
CA HIS A 84 36.75 50.73 -33.95
C HIS A 84 35.98 50.45 -35.25
N THR A 85 34.76 50.96 -35.34
CA THR A 85 33.97 50.97 -36.58
C THR A 85 33.10 52.23 -36.68
N ASN A 86 32.86 52.68 -37.91
CA ASN A 86 32.05 53.87 -38.21
C ASN A 86 30.71 53.48 -38.88
N GLU A 87 30.36 52.19 -38.83
CA GLU A 87 29.06 51.71 -39.27
C GLU A 87 27.98 52.24 -38.33
N THR A 88 26.85 52.69 -38.89
CA THR A 88 25.75 53.23 -38.08
C THR A 88 25.20 52.18 -37.11
N SER A 89 25.09 50.94 -37.58
CA SER A 89 24.61 49.80 -36.82
C SER A 89 25.52 48.60 -37.05
N PRO A 90 26.65 48.47 -36.33
CA PRO A 90 27.57 47.36 -36.51
C PRO A 90 26.96 46.07 -35.96
N THR A 91 27.21 44.97 -36.66
CA THR A 91 26.80 43.62 -36.26
C THR A 91 28.03 42.76 -36.04
N MET A 92 28.06 41.98 -34.96
CA MET A 92 29.13 41.01 -34.73
C MET A 92 28.66 39.78 -33.96
N THR A 93 29.40 38.69 -34.12
CA THR A 93 29.24 37.47 -33.34
C THR A 93 30.17 37.48 -32.13
N PHE A 94 29.62 37.32 -30.94
CA PHE A 94 30.40 37.32 -29.71
C PHE A 94 30.85 35.91 -29.31
N CYS A 95 32.15 35.67 -29.39
CA CYS A 95 32.77 34.42 -28.95
C CYS A 95 34.28 34.60 -28.81
N LYS A 96 34.81 34.31 -27.63
CA LYS A 96 36.24 34.02 -27.46
C LYS A 96 36.41 32.50 -27.52
N SER A 97 37.11 32.02 -28.52
CA SER A 97 37.27 30.58 -28.75
C SER A 97 37.81 29.84 -27.52
N ASP A 98 37.05 28.88 -27.03
CA ASP A 98 37.47 27.91 -26.03
C ASP A 98 36.99 26.52 -26.42
N LEU A 99 37.90 25.73 -27.01
CA LEU A 99 37.58 24.38 -27.49
C LEU A 99 37.28 23.37 -26.38
N ALA A 100 37.54 23.72 -25.12
CA ALA A 100 37.19 22.88 -23.97
C ALA A 100 35.75 23.09 -23.49
N SER A 101 35.13 24.24 -23.82
CA SER A 101 33.74 24.55 -23.47
C SER A 101 32.74 23.81 -24.37
N LEU A 102 31.52 23.58 -23.86
CA LEU A 102 30.43 22.93 -24.60
C LEU A 102 30.03 23.72 -25.86
N THR A 103 29.95 25.05 -25.75
CA THR A 103 29.56 25.96 -26.84
C THR A 103 30.71 26.35 -27.76
N LYS A 104 31.94 25.89 -27.44
CA LYS A 104 33.21 26.29 -28.07
C LYS A 104 33.59 27.77 -27.86
N CYS A 105 32.88 28.46 -26.97
CA CYS A 105 33.14 29.83 -26.56
C CYS A 105 33.30 29.92 -25.04
N ALA A 106 34.29 30.70 -24.61
CA ALA A 106 34.51 30.98 -23.20
C ALA A 106 33.32 31.74 -22.60
N GLN A 107 32.91 31.31 -21.40
CA GLN A 107 31.88 31.94 -20.58
C GLN A 107 32.46 33.04 -19.68
N GLY A 108 31.66 34.04 -19.33
CA GLY A 108 32.04 35.17 -18.48
C GLY A 108 33.02 36.14 -19.14
N GLU A 109 33.17 36.09 -20.47
CA GLU A 109 34.00 37.04 -21.18
C GLU A 109 33.19 38.29 -21.48
N GLN A 110 33.78 39.47 -21.23
CA GLN A 110 33.10 40.74 -21.34
C GLN A 110 33.67 41.60 -22.46
N TRP A 111 32.81 42.34 -23.13
CA TRP A 111 33.17 43.42 -24.04
C TRP A 111 32.49 44.71 -23.58
N HIS A 112 33.28 45.76 -23.43
CA HIS A 112 32.79 47.10 -23.19
C HIS A 112 32.62 47.80 -24.54
N ILE A 113 31.38 48.14 -24.87
CA ILE A 113 30.98 48.77 -26.12
C ILE A 113 30.69 50.24 -25.84
N THR A 114 31.40 51.14 -26.51
CA THR A 114 31.19 52.59 -26.37
C THR A 114 30.71 53.17 -27.70
N LEU A 115 29.55 53.83 -27.68
CA LEU A 115 29.06 54.65 -28.77
C LEU A 115 29.53 56.09 -28.58
N MET A 116 30.25 56.62 -29.55
CA MET A 116 30.49 58.06 -29.71
C MET A 116 29.62 58.57 -30.85
N LEU A 117 28.56 59.31 -30.54
CA LEU A 117 27.67 59.89 -31.53
C LEU A 117 28.01 61.38 -31.70
N HIS A 118 28.15 61.87 -32.93
CA HIS A 118 28.52 63.27 -33.16
C HIS A 118 27.88 63.89 -34.42
N ASP A 119 27.77 65.22 -34.46
CA ASP A 119 27.34 65.97 -35.66
C ASP A 119 28.54 66.48 -36.50
N ASP A 120 28.25 67.17 -37.62
CA ASP A 120 29.28 67.74 -38.52
C ASP A 120 30.09 68.86 -37.87
N GLU A 121 29.54 69.53 -36.87
CA GLU A 121 30.19 70.59 -36.08
C GLU A 121 31.07 70.04 -34.94
N GLY A 122 31.05 68.73 -34.71
CA GLY A 122 31.87 68.04 -33.72
C GLY A 122 31.29 68.06 -32.30
N HIS A 123 30.01 68.38 -32.14
CA HIS A 123 29.30 68.13 -30.89
C HIS A 123 29.14 66.62 -30.70
N ALA A 124 29.45 66.09 -29.52
CA ALA A 124 29.44 64.65 -29.28
C ALA A 124 28.72 64.23 -28.00
N ARG A 125 28.21 63.00 -28.01
CA ARG A 125 27.69 62.27 -26.85
C ARG A 125 28.35 60.89 -26.81
N ILE A 126 28.57 60.42 -25.60
CA ILE A 126 29.19 59.13 -25.34
C ILE A 126 28.28 58.38 -24.38
N ILE A 127 27.93 57.16 -24.75
CA ILE A 127 27.24 56.18 -23.91
C ILE A 127 27.87 54.82 -24.14
N ASP A 128 27.78 53.93 -23.16
CA ASP A 128 28.44 52.63 -23.20
C ASP A 128 27.59 51.54 -22.54
N ILE A 129 27.87 50.30 -22.90
CA ILE A 129 27.25 49.09 -22.36
C ILE A 129 28.30 47.99 -22.24
N THR A 130 28.14 47.13 -21.25
CA THR A 130 28.94 45.90 -21.14
C THR A 130 28.09 44.73 -21.59
N VAL A 131 28.61 43.95 -22.55
CA VAL A 131 28.01 42.69 -22.98
C VAL A 131 28.87 41.52 -22.48
N GLU A 132 28.26 40.42 -22.06
CA GLU A 132 28.95 39.25 -21.51
C GLU A 132 28.47 37.95 -22.16
N THR A 133 29.39 37.07 -22.60
CA THR A 133 29.00 35.69 -22.97
C THR A 133 28.65 34.90 -21.72
N ASN A 134 27.36 34.72 -21.46
CA ASN A 134 26.86 33.96 -20.34
C ASN A 134 25.61 33.22 -20.79
N ASP A 135 25.78 31.99 -21.25
CA ASP A 135 24.69 31.23 -21.85
C ASP A 135 23.59 30.83 -20.86
N VAL A 136 23.90 30.84 -19.55
CA VAL A 136 22.92 30.54 -18.50
C VAL A 136 22.04 31.75 -18.25
N GLU A 137 22.62 32.92 -18.01
CA GLU A 137 21.87 34.14 -17.70
C GLU A 137 21.26 34.80 -18.94
N ALA A 138 21.81 34.53 -20.14
CA ALA A 138 21.23 34.92 -21.42
C ALA A 138 20.04 34.01 -21.77
N ASP A 139 19.09 33.93 -20.88
CA ASP A 139 17.90 33.10 -20.97
C ASP A 139 16.77 33.94 -21.57
N GLU A 140 16.15 33.46 -22.65
CA GLU A 140 15.02 34.12 -23.32
C GLU A 140 13.67 33.43 -23.03
N GLU A 141 13.70 32.15 -22.69
CA GLU A 141 12.48 31.36 -22.49
C GLU A 141 12.13 31.30 -21.01
N ARG A 142 10.99 30.69 -20.68
CA ARG A 142 10.65 30.37 -19.29
C ARG A 142 10.51 28.86 -19.21
N PRO A 143 10.86 28.23 -18.09
CA PRO A 143 10.78 26.80 -17.98
C PRO A 143 9.31 26.37 -17.97
N GLU A 144 9.05 25.17 -18.48
CA GLU A 144 7.75 24.52 -18.48
C GLU A 144 7.72 23.44 -17.40
N ALA A 145 6.73 23.54 -16.50
CA ALA A 145 6.48 22.51 -15.49
C ALA A 145 5.55 21.43 -16.06
N ASP A 146 5.99 20.19 -16.00
CA ASP A 146 5.21 19.00 -16.33
C ASP A 146 5.35 17.98 -15.20
N ALA A 147 4.23 17.38 -14.81
CA ALA A 147 4.21 16.32 -13.82
C ALA A 147 3.10 15.32 -14.05
N ILE A 148 3.38 14.07 -13.68
CA ILE A 148 2.40 12.98 -13.69
C ILE A 148 2.42 12.25 -12.35
N ILE A 149 1.36 11.49 -12.08
CA ILE A 149 1.41 10.45 -11.06
C ILE A 149 2.32 9.34 -11.59
N ASP A 150 3.37 9.02 -10.84
CA ASP A 150 4.17 7.81 -11.06
C ASP A 150 3.31 6.63 -10.60
N MET A 151 2.52 6.08 -11.51
CA MET A 151 1.57 5.01 -11.21
C MET A 151 2.32 3.70 -10.97
N ARG A 152 2.14 3.12 -9.78
CA ARG A 152 2.81 1.89 -9.38
C ARG A 152 1.83 0.79 -9.02
N THR A 153 2.28 -0.45 -9.18
CA THR A 153 1.46 -1.65 -8.93
C THR A 153 0.93 -1.74 -7.51
N GLU A 154 1.60 -1.14 -6.52
CA GLU A 154 1.18 -1.21 -5.11
C GLU A 154 -0.04 -0.34 -4.78
N TYR A 155 -0.40 0.63 -5.64
CA TYR A 155 -1.51 1.56 -5.39
C TYR A 155 -2.27 1.96 -6.66
N GLN A 156 -2.06 1.29 -7.79
CA GLN A 156 -2.76 1.60 -9.03
C GLN A 156 -4.28 1.49 -8.91
N ASP A 157 -4.76 0.56 -8.09
CA ASP A 157 -6.20 0.33 -7.86
C ASP A 157 -6.78 1.32 -6.83
N ASN A 158 -5.91 2.08 -6.14
CA ASN A 158 -6.30 3.11 -5.18
C ASN A 158 -6.43 4.49 -5.81
N ILE A 159 -6.06 4.67 -7.08
CA ILE A 159 -6.06 5.97 -7.75
C ILE A 159 -6.87 5.89 -9.03
N GLU A 160 -7.94 6.68 -9.09
CA GLU A 160 -8.83 6.72 -10.24
C GLU A 160 -8.88 8.12 -10.85
N PHE A 161 -8.82 8.20 -12.18
CA PHE A 161 -9.13 9.45 -12.87
C PHE A 161 -10.62 9.75 -12.75
N LYS A 162 -10.96 10.94 -12.28
CA LYS A 162 -12.34 11.36 -12.04
C LYS A 162 -12.87 12.23 -13.18
N GLU A 163 -12.21 13.35 -13.42
CA GLU A 163 -12.61 14.32 -14.43
C GLU A 163 -11.45 15.25 -14.78
N THR A 164 -11.61 15.98 -15.89
CA THR A 164 -10.75 17.12 -16.23
C THR A 164 -11.52 18.41 -15.96
N LYS A 165 -10.88 19.34 -15.26
CA LYS A 165 -11.44 20.62 -14.84
C LYS A 165 -10.67 21.77 -15.48
N THR A 166 -11.40 22.68 -16.12
CA THR A 166 -10.81 23.89 -16.70
C THR A 166 -10.72 25.02 -15.65
N VAL A 167 -9.51 25.52 -15.41
CA VAL A 167 -9.24 26.71 -14.59
C VAL A 167 -8.49 27.72 -15.44
N GLN A 168 -9.09 28.90 -15.66
CA GLN A 168 -8.50 29.98 -16.48
C GLN A 168 -8.15 29.53 -17.91
N ASN A 169 -9.01 28.73 -18.55
CA ASN A 169 -8.82 28.13 -19.88
C ASN A 169 -7.65 27.12 -19.98
N VAL A 170 -7.14 26.63 -18.85
CA VAL A 170 -6.19 25.52 -18.80
C VAL A 170 -6.86 24.34 -18.11
N ASP A 171 -6.74 23.16 -18.72
CA ASP A 171 -7.35 21.92 -18.25
C ASP A 171 -6.42 21.22 -17.25
N TRP A 172 -6.99 20.72 -16.16
CA TRP A 172 -6.28 20.06 -15.08
C TRP A 172 -7.04 18.81 -14.62
N ASP A 173 -6.32 17.73 -14.40
CA ASP A 173 -6.93 16.46 -14.01
C ASP A 173 -7.25 16.41 -12.51
N VAL A 174 -8.38 15.78 -12.21
CA VAL A 174 -8.88 15.48 -10.87
C VAL A 174 -8.82 13.96 -10.70
N TYR A 175 -8.16 13.53 -9.63
CA TYR A 175 -8.06 12.11 -9.27
C TYR A 175 -8.80 11.82 -7.96
N GLN A 176 -9.41 10.65 -7.86
CA GLN A 176 -9.86 10.08 -6.60
C GLN A 176 -8.76 9.22 -6.02
N ILE A 177 -8.50 9.36 -4.72
CA ILE A 177 -7.56 8.55 -3.95
C ILE A 177 -8.34 7.78 -2.90
N THR A 178 -8.29 6.45 -2.95
CA THR A 178 -8.82 5.55 -1.93
C THR A 178 -7.71 5.19 -0.96
N LEU A 179 -7.83 5.58 0.31
CA LEU A 179 -6.82 5.27 1.34
C LEU A 179 -6.72 3.75 1.59
N GLN A 180 -5.58 3.31 2.12
CA GLN A 180 -5.36 1.95 2.60
C GLN A 180 -5.35 1.95 4.13
N GLY A 181 -6.00 0.96 4.76
CA GLY A 181 -6.13 0.82 6.20
C GLY A 181 -7.39 1.48 6.77
N GLU A 182 -7.64 1.22 8.05
CA GLU A 182 -8.85 1.67 8.74
C GLU A 182 -8.62 2.85 9.70
N GLY A 183 -9.66 3.66 9.88
CA GLY A 183 -9.71 4.70 10.91
C GLY A 183 -8.62 5.76 10.77
N ASP A 184 -8.02 6.15 11.90
CA ASP A 184 -7.02 7.23 11.96
C ASP A 184 -5.65 6.84 11.36
N ASP A 185 -5.43 5.54 11.14
CA ASP A 185 -4.18 5.01 10.57
C ASP A 185 -4.21 4.95 9.04
N ALA A 186 -5.40 5.10 8.43
CA ALA A 186 -5.58 5.07 6.98
C ALA A 186 -4.67 6.10 6.27
N GLU A 187 -3.89 5.63 5.30
CA GLU A 187 -2.99 6.48 4.51
C GLU A 187 -2.73 5.92 3.12
N LEU A 188 -2.27 6.78 2.21
CA LEU A 188 -1.70 6.35 0.93
C LEU A 188 -0.52 7.24 0.56
N VAL A 189 0.62 6.63 0.23
CA VAL A 189 1.81 7.35 -0.26
C VAL A 189 1.87 7.26 -1.78
N VAL A 190 1.69 8.40 -2.43
CA VAL A 190 1.66 8.53 -3.89
C VAL A 190 2.96 9.17 -4.37
N HIS A 191 3.53 8.64 -5.45
CA HIS A 191 4.73 9.18 -6.07
C HIS A 191 4.37 10.02 -7.30
N PHE A 192 5.17 11.04 -7.55
CA PHE A 192 5.03 11.98 -8.64
C PHE A 192 6.33 12.06 -9.41
N ASP A 193 6.21 12.15 -10.74
CA ASP A 193 7.31 12.28 -11.67
C ASP A 193 7.16 13.60 -12.43
N ALA A 194 8.07 14.54 -12.17
CA ALA A 194 8.18 15.80 -12.90
C ALA A 194 9.41 15.86 -13.81
N SER A 195 10.00 14.72 -14.17
CA SER A 195 11.23 14.65 -14.96
C SER A 195 11.11 15.22 -16.38
N ASN A 196 9.88 15.31 -16.89
CA ASN A 196 9.56 15.95 -18.17
C ASN A 196 9.52 17.49 -18.10
N SER A 197 9.57 18.09 -16.91
CA SER A 197 9.74 19.54 -16.80
C SER A 197 11.03 19.96 -17.49
N SER A 198 10.99 21.04 -18.27
CA SER A 198 12.12 21.43 -19.10
C SER A 198 12.18 22.93 -19.38
N ASP A 199 13.39 23.42 -19.56
CA ASP A 199 13.67 24.73 -20.10
C ASP A 199 14.20 24.60 -21.56
N ALA A 200 13.62 25.38 -22.48
CA ALA A 200 13.76 25.16 -23.91
C ALA A 200 15.11 25.62 -24.47
N ASP A 201 15.73 26.63 -23.86
CA ASP A 201 17.03 27.18 -24.23
C ASP A 201 18.15 26.82 -23.23
N ALA A 202 17.89 25.78 -22.43
CA ALA A 202 18.87 25.15 -21.55
C ALA A 202 20.06 24.57 -22.33
N LEU A 203 21.25 24.75 -21.76
CA LEU A 203 22.50 24.27 -22.38
C LEU A 203 22.74 22.76 -22.21
N GLU A 204 22.26 22.20 -21.11
CA GLU A 204 22.47 20.82 -20.74
C GLU A 204 21.32 20.31 -19.86
N GLY A 205 20.97 19.03 -20.08
CA GLY A 205 19.90 18.37 -19.36
C GLY A 205 18.54 18.99 -19.68
N ASN A 206 17.66 19.02 -18.69
CA ASN A 206 16.36 19.66 -18.81
C ASN A 206 16.35 21.13 -18.33
N GLY A 207 17.50 21.69 -17.93
CA GLY A 207 17.63 23.08 -17.51
C GLY A 207 17.01 23.44 -16.15
N ILE A 208 16.35 22.52 -15.47
CA ILE A 208 15.66 22.78 -14.20
C ILE A 208 16.65 22.74 -13.03
N PHE A 209 16.62 23.79 -12.21
CA PHE A 209 17.43 23.92 -11.00
C PHE A 209 16.68 23.51 -9.73
N THR A 210 15.40 23.86 -9.61
CA THR A 210 14.55 23.45 -8.47
C THR A 210 13.14 23.06 -8.89
N TYR A 211 12.55 22.16 -8.11
CA TYR A 211 11.15 21.76 -8.19
C TYR A 211 10.47 22.16 -6.89
N GLU A 212 9.49 23.05 -6.96
CA GLU A 212 8.69 23.48 -5.82
C GLU A 212 7.29 22.87 -5.91
N TRP A 213 7.02 21.92 -5.02
CA TRP A 213 5.70 21.29 -4.86
C TRP A 213 4.95 21.99 -3.74
N LYS A 214 3.69 22.33 -3.99
CA LYS A 214 2.84 22.99 -3.01
C LYS A 214 1.51 22.28 -2.87
N ILE A 215 1.20 21.85 -1.65
CA ILE A 215 -0.08 21.20 -1.31
C ILE A 215 -0.99 22.19 -0.60
N LEU A 216 -2.18 22.41 -1.16
CA LEU A 216 -3.20 23.28 -0.59
C LEU A 216 -4.49 22.49 -0.37
N PHE A 217 -5.28 22.92 0.61
CA PHE A 217 -6.60 22.34 0.92
C PHE A 217 -6.57 20.87 1.37
N ASP A 218 -5.41 20.37 1.78
CA ASP A 218 -5.31 19.09 2.50
C ASP A 218 -5.82 19.26 3.94
N THR A 219 -7.13 19.08 4.11
CA THR A 219 -7.82 19.13 5.41
C THR A 219 -8.98 18.13 5.37
N PRO A 220 -9.31 17.44 6.48
CA PRO A 220 -10.41 16.49 6.47
C PRO A 220 -11.74 17.21 6.26
N TYR A 221 -12.74 16.50 5.71
CA TYR A 221 -14.06 17.07 5.51
C TYR A 221 -14.64 17.61 6.82
N GLY A 222 -15.19 18.83 6.76
CA GLY A 222 -15.70 19.54 7.95
C GLY A 222 -14.60 20.08 8.88
N GLY A 223 -13.33 19.89 8.54
CA GLY A 223 -12.19 20.50 9.20
C GLY A 223 -12.29 22.04 9.20
N THR A 224 -11.91 22.64 10.32
CA THR A 224 -11.88 24.11 10.47
C THR A 224 -10.46 24.67 10.53
N GLU A 225 -9.46 23.78 10.61
CA GLU A 225 -8.05 24.11 10.51
C GLU A 225 -7.65 24.02 9.04
N PHE A 226 -7.57 25.18 8.41
CA PHE A 226 -7.17 25.31 7.02
C PHE A 226 -5.95 26.24 6.95
N ASP A 227 -4.86 25.75 6.36
CA ASP A 227 -3.71 26.58 6.00
C ASP A 227 -3.94 27.19 4.60
N PRO A 228 -4.28 28.48 4.49
CA PRO A 228 -4.46 29.13 3.19
C PRO A 228 -3.17 29.22 2.39
N ASP A 229 -2.03 29.20 3.07
CA ASP A 229 -0.73 29.27 2.44
C ASP A 229 -0.23 27.88 2.03
N GLY A 230 -0.85 26.80 2.52
CA GLY A 230 -0.51 25.41 2.18
C GLY A 230 0.92 25.01 2.58
N HIS A 231 1.32 23.79 2.21
CA HIS A 231 2.64 23.25 2.55
C HIS A 231 3.52 23.20 1.30
N THR A 232 4.70 23.84 1.37
CA THR A 232 5.66 23.89 0.26
C THR A 232 6.85 22.96 0.52
N PHE A 233 7.24 22.22 -0.51
CA PHE A 233 8.39 21.31 -0.53
C PHE A 233 9.27 21.67 -1.73
N THR A 234 10.52 22.07 -1.46
CA THR A 234 11.47 22.44 -2.51
C THR A 234 12.54 21.36 -2.64
N LEU A 235 12.70 20.84 -3.85
CA LEU A 235 13.71 19.85 -4.21
C LEU A 235 14.72 20.48 -5.17
N SER A 236 15.99 20.06 -5.08
CA SER A 236 17.01 20.45 -6.05
C SER A 236 16.95 19.61 -7.32
N GLU A 237 17.71 20.02 -8.34
CA GLU A 237 17.94 19.28 -9.59
C GLU A 237 18.30 17.79 -9.36
N ALA A 238 18.95 17.46 -8.24
CA ALA A 238 19.35 16.09 -7.90
C ALA A 238 18.17 15.13 -7.69
N SER A 239 16.97 15.64 -7.43
CA SER A 239 15.74 14.83 -7.36
C SER A 239 15.29 14.30 -8.72
N GLY A 240 15.72 14.94 -9.82
CA GLY A 240 15.20 14.66 -11.16
C GLY A 240 13.69 14.91 -11.30
N GLY A 241 13.10 15.72 -10.41
CA GLY A 241 11.65 15.93 -10.38
C GLY A 241 10.86 14.83 -9.66
N MET A 242 11.51 13.82 -9.10
CA MET A 242 10.85 12.74 -8.36
C MET A 242 10.45 13.21 -6.96
N TRP A 243 9.19 13.02 -6.60
CA TRP A 243 8.65 13.38 -5.29
C TRP A 243 7.60 12.38 -4.81
N SER A 244 7.25 12.42 -3.53
CA SER A 244 6.14 11.64 -2.99
C SER A 244 5.41 12.41 -1.91
N TYR A 245 4.12 12.14 -1.79
CA TYR A 245 3.25 12.75 -0.80
C TYR A 245 2.36 11.71 -0.14
N LYS A 246 2.07 11.94 1.14
CA LYS A 246 1.24 11.05 1.94
C LYS A 246 -0.12 11.66 2.19
N PHE A 247 -1.15 11.05 1.61
CA PHE A 247 -2.54 11.40 1.84
C PHE A 247 -3.07 10.68 3.08
N LYS A 248 -3.84 11.39 3.90
CA LYS A 248 -4.51 10.88 5.11
C LYS A 248 -5.89 11.49 5.34
N ASN A 249 -6.09 12.72 4.91
CA ASN A 249 -7.33 13.44 5.19
C ASN A 249 -8.41 13.04 4.21
N ILE A 250 -9.47 12.37 4.70
CA ILE A 250 -10.69 12.11 3.93
C ILE A 250 -11.36 13.45 3.63
N THR A 251 -11.53 13.77 2.34
CA THR A 251 -12.04 15.07 1.88
C THR A 251 -13.51 15.07 1.46
N VAL A 252 -14.15 13.92 1.56
CA VAL A 252 -15.58 13.73 1.26
C VAL A 252 -16.39 13.66 2.55
N ASP A 253 -17.66 14.08 2.46
CA ASP A 253 -18.59 13.87 3.56
C ASP A 253 -18.97 12.37 3.69
N PRO A 254 -19.50 11.93 4.85
CA PRO A 254 -19.86 10.52 5.05
C PRO A 254 -20.87 9.95 4.05
N THR A 255 -21.61 10.80 3.33
CA THR A 255 -22.54 10.37 2.27
C THR A 255 -21.94 10.41 0.86
N GLY A 256 -20.73 10.95 0.70
CA GLY A 256 -20.07 11.12 -0.61
C GLY A 256 -20.72 12.13 -1.54
N THR A 257 -21.64 12.97 -1.04
CA THR A 257 -22.37 13.95 -1.86
C THR A 257 -21.67 15.31 -1.93
N VAL A 258 -20.81 15.61 -0.96
CA VAL A 258 -20.02 16.85 -0.88
C VAL A 258 -18.55 16.48 -0.81
N GLU A 259 -17.78 17.05 -1.72
CA GLU A 259 -16.37 16.77 -1.85
C GLU A 259 -15.56 18.07 -1.80
N GLN A 260 -14.40 18.00 -1.15
CA GLN A 260 -13.39 19.05 -1.19
C GLN A 260 -12.19 18.53 -1.97
N GLN A 261 -11.53 19.41 -2.73
CA GLN A 261 -10.38 19.05 -3.55
C GLN A 261 -9.10 19.55 -2.89
N ILE A 262 -8.15 18.65 -2.65
CA ILE A 262 -6.75 18.99 -2.42
C ILE A 262 -6.19 19.48 -3.74
N ARG A 263 -5.45 20.59 -3.72
CA ARG A 263 -4.75 21.11 -4.91
C ARG A 263 -3.26 20.97 -4.72
N MET A 264 -2.63 20.24 -5.63
CA MET A 264 -1.18 20.25 -5.81
C MET A 264 -0.82 21.27 -6.87
N GLU A 265 0.18 22.10 -6.59
CA GLU A 265 0.83 22.97 -7.58
C GLU A 265 2.30 22.58 -7.71
N LEU A 266 2.84 22.59 -8.93
CA LEU A 266 4.27 22.52 -9.21
C LEU A 266 4.70 23.81 -9.90
N VAL A 267 5.78 24.39 -9.41
CA VAL A 267 6.55 25.45 -10.08
C VAL A 267 7.99 24.97 -10.18
N VAL A 268 8.56 25.05 -11.38
CA VAL A 268 9.98 24.77 -11.58
C VAL A 268 10.74 26.08 -11.77
N THR A 269 11.97 26.11 -11.28
CA THR A 269 12.90 27.22 -11.51
C THR A 269 14.07 26.71 -12.33
N ASP A 270 14.44 27.42 -13.39
CA ASP A 270 15.62 27.10 -14.19
C ASP A 270 16.93 27.58 -13.53
N LYS A 271 18.04 27.42 -14.26
CA LYS A 271 19.37 27.86 -13.83
C LYS A 271 19.57 29.38 -13.87
N ALA A 272 18.79 30.11 -14.65
CA ALA A 272 18.76 31.57 -14.73
C ALA A 272 17.83 32.21 -13.68
N GLN A 273 17.25 31.40 -12.78
CA GLN A 273 16.31 31.83 -11.74
C GLN A 273 14.96 32.32 -12.27
N LYS A 274 14.54 31.99 -13.49
CA LYS A 274 13.15 32.21 -13.91
C LYS A 274 12.27 31.05 -13.49
N PHE A 275 11.00 31.38 -13.25
CA PHE A 275 9.99 30.45 -12.74
C PHE A 275 8.98 30.12 -13.84
N SER A 276 8.53 28.87 -13.86
CA SER A 276 7.47 28.42 -14.75
C SER A 276 6.11 29.03 -14.42
N GLU A 277 5.16 28.90 -15.33
CA GLU A 277 3.75 28.92 -14.95
C GLU A 277 3.42 27.74 -14.03
N LYS A 278 2.31 27.84 -13.28
CA LYS A 278 1.90 26.81 -12.33
C LYS A 278 1.30 25.61 -13.04
N PHE A 279 1.92 24.44 -12.88
CA PHE A 279 1.28 23.16 -13.14
C PHE A 279 0.38 22.77 -11.97
N ARG A 280 -0.78 22.15 -12.21
CA ARG A 280 -1.74 21.78 -11.16
C ARG A 280 -2.30 20.36 -11.33
N MET A 281 -2.56 19.73 -10.19
CA MET A 281 -3.37 18.52 -10.09
C MET A 281 -4.31 18.62 -8.90
N TYR A 282 -5.46 17.95 -8.99
CA TYR A 282 -6.47 17.96 -7.95
C TYR A 282 -6.76 16.55 -7.46
N PHE A 283 -7.01 16.41 -6.16
CA PHE A 283 -7.29 15.13 -5.53
C PHE A 283 -8.52 15.20 -4.64
N VAL A 284 -9.34 14.16 -4.71
CA VAL A 284 -10.42 13.87 -3.75
C VAL A 284 -10.04 12.58 -3.04
N VAL A 285 -9.88 12.64 -1.73
CA VAL A 285 -9.48 11.51 -0.90
C VAL A 285 -10.69 10.90 -0.22
N VAL A 286 -10.83 9.59 -0.30
CA VAL A 286 -11.92 8.78 0.23
C VAL A 286 -11.36 7.63 1.11
N PRO A 287 -12.11 7.14 2.12
CA PRO A 287 -11.68 6.00 2.92
C PRO A 287 -11.58 4.71 2.09
N GLU A 288 -10.91 3.70 2.64
CA GLU A 288 -10.99 2.34 2.12
C GLU A 288 -12.45 1.85 2.08
N GLY A 289 -12.84 1.14 1.02
CA GLY A 289 -14.22 0.68 0.80
C GLY A 289 -15.24 1.78 0.51
N PHE A 290 -14.80 2.99 0.14
CA PHE A 290 -15.71 4.07 -0.21
C PHE A 290 -16.48 3.79 -1.51
N GLY A 291 -17.79 3.99 -1.47
CA GLY A 291 -18.68 3.73 -2.61
C GLY A 291 -19.10 2.26 -2.74
N ASP A 292 -18.63 1.43 -1.81
CA ASP A 292 -18.93 0.01 -1.78
C ASP A 292 -20.19 -0.29 -0.94
N GLU A 293 -20.95 -1.30 -1.34
CA GLU A 293 -22.25 -1.64 -0.75
C GLU A 293 -22.15 -2.87 0.16
N GLU A 294 -22.88 -2.90 1.28
CA GLU A 294 -22.92 -4.08 2.14
C GLU A 294 -23.52 -5.28 1.37
N PRO A 295 -22.89 -6.46 1.41
CA PRO A 295 -23.37 -7.63 0.68
C PRO A 295 -24.75 -8.05 1.19
N GLU A 296 -25.74 -8.05 0.28
CA GLU A 296 -27.07 -8.53 0.58
C GLU A 296 -27.16 -10.03 0.27
N ILE A 297 -27.29 -10.86 1.30
CA ILE A 297 -27.40 -12.31 1.12
C ILE A 297 -28.82 -12.81 1.39
N GLN A 298 -29.36 -13.56 0.43
CA GLN A 298 -30.54 -14.40 0.60
C GLN A 298 -30.13 -15.75 1.19
N TRP A 299 -30.79 -16.14 2.28
CA TRP A 299 -30.62 -17.46 2.89
C TRP A 299 -31.85 -18.34 2.63
N ASP A 300 -31.66 -19.46 1.95
CA ASP A 300 -32.76 -20.33 1.49
C ASP A 300 -33.30 -21.28 2.57
N ASN A 301 -32.66 -21.39 3.74
CA ASN A 301 -33.08 -22.29 4.82
C ASN A 301 -33.78 -21.61 6.01
N VAL A 302 -34.10 -20.32 5.91
CA VAL A 302 -34.69 -19.55 7.02
C VAL A 302 -35.99 -20.18 7.54
N GLN A 303 -36.76 -20.85 6.68
CA GLN A 303 -37.98 -21.58 7.03
C GLN A 303 -37.75 -22.77 7.98
N LEU A 304 -36.52 -23.27 8.11
CA LEU A 304 -36.20 -24.35 9.04
C LEU A 304 -36.11 -23.87 10.49
N ASN A 305 -36.15 -22.56 10.74
CA ASN A 305 -36.07 -22.04 12.09
C ASN A 305 -37.24 -22.52 12.97
N SER A 306 -36.91 -23.03 14.15
CA SER A 306 -37.81 -23.69 15.10
C SER A 306 -38.57 -24.89 14.52
N SER A 307 -38.10 -25.49 13.41
CA SER A 307 -38.70 -26.68 12.82
C SER A 307 -38.15 -27.97 13.44
N LYS A 308 -38.93 -29.06 13.36
CA LYS A 308 -38.42 -30.41 13.65
C LYS A 308 -37.48 -30.82 12.51
N PHE A 309 -36.27 -31.27 12.85
CA PHE A 309 -35.29 -31.75 11.87
C PHE A 309 -34.79 -33.14 12.28
N ASP A 310 -34.92 -34.13 11.40
CA ASP A 310 -34.62 -35.55 11.66
C ASP A 310 -33.67 -36.18 10.62
N GLN A 311 -32.93 -35.36 9.87
CA GLN A 311 -31.88 -35.82 8.94
C GLN A 311 -30.48 -35.71 9.56
N ASP A 312 -29.55 -36.55 9.08
CA ASP A 312 -28.16 -36.57 9.56
C ASP A 312 -27.32 -35.41 9.04
N THR A 313 -27.74 -34.79 7.95
CA THR A 313 -27.02 -33.68 7.32
C THR A 313 -27.96 -32.53 7.03
N LEU A 314 -27.42 -31.33 7.07
CA LEU A 314 -28.09 -30.09 6.75
C LEU A 314 -27.27 -29.34 5.72
N THR A 315 -27.84 -29.09 4.55
CA THR A 315 -27.24 -28.20 3.55
C THR A 315 -27.78 -26.79 3.72
N ILE A 316 -26.90 -25.88 4.14
CA ILE A 316 -27.12 -24.44 4.15
C ILE A 316 -26.87 -23.92 2.74
N SER A 317 -27.86 -23.26 2.14
CA SER A 317 -27.72 -22.68 0.80
C SER A 317 -28.33 -21.29 0.71
N GLY A 318 -27.89 -20.53 -0.29
CA GLY A 318 -28.36 -19.18 -0.51
C GLY A 318 -27.74 -18.54 -1.74
N GLN A 319 -27.90 -17.22 -1.85
CA GLN A 319 -27.42 -16.43 -2.97
C GLN A 319 -26.97 -15.04 -2.51
N VAL A 320 -25.88 -14.55 -3.09
CA VAL A 320 -25.48 -13.14 -2.98
C VAL A 320 -26.34 -12.32 -3.96
N LEU A 321 -27.08 -11.34 -3.46
CA LEU A 321 -28.02 -10.54 -4.25
C LEU A 321 -27.34 -9.29 -4.84
N SER A 322 -26.49 -8.61 -4.07
CA SER A 322 -25.77 -7.38 -4.44
C SER A 322 -24.62 -7.10 -3.44
N GLY A 323 -23.80 -6.07 -3.69
CA GLY A 323 -22.73 -5.62 -2.80
C GLY A 323 -21.54 -6.56 -2.80
N ALA A 324 -21.24 -7.18 -3.95
CA ALA A 324 -20.15 -8.11 -4.15
C ALA A 324 -19.48 -7.91 -5.53
N GLU A 325 -19.31 -6.66 -5.94
CA GLU A 325 -18.85 -6.24 -7.26
C GLU A 325 -17.41 -6.74 -7.58
N THR A 326 -16.62 -6.98 -6.53
CA THR A 326 -15.21 -7.37 -6.56
C THR A 326 -14.98 -8.88 -6.38
N ASN A 327 -16.04 -9.67 -6.21
CA ASN A 327 -16.00 -11.13 -5.98
C ASN A 327 -15.24 -11.57 -4.73
N GLU A 328 -15.38 -10.85 -3.62
CA GLU A 328 -14.67 -11.10 -2.35
C GLU A 328 -15.62 -11.39 -1.19
N VAL A 329 -16.87 -11.76 -1.47
CA VAL A 329 -17.81 -12.17 -0.42
C VAL A 329 -17.62 -13.64 -0.09
N TYR A 330 -17.55 -13.93 1.22
CA TYR A 330 -17.42 -15.27 1.76
C TYR A 330 -18.58 -15.58 2.71
N VAL A 331 -19.04 -16.83 2.68
CA VAL A 331 -20.03 -17.37 3.62
C VAL A 331 -19.43 -18.54 4.37
N GLU A 332 -19.50 -18.50 5.70
CA GLU A 332 -19.17 -19.61 6.59
C GLU A 332 -20.44 -20.12 7.29
N ALA A 333 -20.53 -21.43 7.55
CA ALA A 333 -21.59 -22.02 8.36
C ALA A 333 -21.02 -22.95 9.44
N ALA A 334 -21.59 -22.91 10.65
CA ALA A 334 -21.14 -23.70 11.79
C ALA A 334 -22.25 -23.92 12.83
N PHE A 335 -22.09 -24.91 13.71
CA PHE A 335 -23.01 -25.13 14.83
C PHE A 335 -22.80 -24.21 16.03
N PHE A 336 -21.61 -23.59 16.12
CA PHE A 336 -21.20 -22.71 17.21
C PHE A 336 -20.57 -21.45 16.64
N GLU A 337 -20.91 -20.28 17.20
CA GLU A 337 -20.47 -18.98 16.70
C GLU A 337 -18.96 -18.77 16.90
N GLU A 338 -18.44 -19.26 18.03
CA GLU A 338 -17.02 -19.21 18.37
C GLU A 338 -16.12 -19.91 17.35
N ASN A 339 -16.65 -20.86 16.58
CA ASN A 339 -15.90 -21.57 15.55
C ASN A 339 -15.46 -20.67 14.39
N PHE A 340 -16.11 -19.52 14.18
CA PHE A 340 -15.70 -18.56 13.16
C PHE A 340 -14.39 -17.85 13.50
N SER A 341 -13.97 -17.85 14.76
CA SER A 341 -12.72 -17.24 15.24
C SER A 341 -11.63 -18.25 15.53
N GLU A 342 -11.87 -19.54 15.26
CA GLU A 342 -10.89 -20.60 15.44
C GLU A 342 -9.76 -20.55 14.40
N SER A 343 -8.59 -21.07 14.78
CA SER A 343 -7.43 -21.17 13.87
C SER A 343 -7.75 -21.98 12.60
N SER A 344 -7.02 -21.72 11.51
CA SER A 344 -7.20 -22.43 10.24
C SER A 344 -7.09 -23.95 10.37
N VAL A 345 -6.23 -24.45 11.27
CA VAL A 345 -6.09 -25.89 11.56
C VAL A 345 -7.34 -26.44 12.23
N MET A 346 -7.93 -25.70 13.15
CA MET A 346 -9.17 -26.09 13.83
C MET A 346 -10.35 -26.06 12.86
N LYS A 347 -10.48 -25.01 12.04
CA LYS A 347 -11.49 -24.93 10.97
C LYS A 347 -11.35 -26.07 9.96
N TYR A 348 -10.13 -26.43 9.56
CA TYR A 348 -9.87 -27.61 8.72
C TYR A 348 -10.35 -28.91 9.39
N ASN A 349 -9.99 -29.15 10.65
CA ASN A 349 -10.44 -30.35 11.36
C ASN A 349 -11.96 -30.42 11.53
N MET A 350 -12.63 -29.27 11.66
CA MET A 350 -14.08 -29.18 11.71
C MET A 350 -14.72 -29.42 10.34
N SER A 351 -14.12 -28.93 9.25
CA SER A 351 -14.62 -29.18 7.89
C SER A 351 -14.60 -30.65 7.52
N GLN A 352 -13.53 -31.36 7.90
CA GLN A 352 -13.43 -32.82 7.71
C GLN A 352 -14.52 -33.61 8.44
N LYS A 353 -15.16 -33.02 9.46
CA LYS A 353 -16.25 -33.63 10.22
C LYS A 353 -17.63 -33.08 9.85
N GLY A 354 -17.71 -32.15 8.89
CA GLY A 354 -18.94 -31.44 8.57
C GLY A 354 -19.46 -30.55 9.70
N LEU A 355 -18.60 -30.07 10.60
CA LEU A 355 -19.00 -29.19 11.71
C LEU A 355 -18.84 -27.70 11.40
N TRP A 356 -18.14 -27.39 10.31
CA TRP A 356 -17.92 -26.06 9.76
C TRP A 356 -17.72 -26.16 8.25
N GLY A 357 -18.10 -25.14 7.49
CA GLY A 357 -17.73 -25.03 6.08
C GLY A 357 -17.68 -23.57 5.63
N LYS A 358 -17.02 -23.31 4.50
CA LYS A 358 -16.85 -22.00 3.88
C LYS A 358 -17.09 -22.11 2.37
N SER A 359 -17.72 -21.10 1.78
CA SER A 359 -17.83 -20.94 0.32
C SER A 359 -16.48 -20.56 -0.31
N ASP A 360 -16.38 -20.70 -1.63
CA ASP A 360 -15.37 -19.95 -2.39
C ASP A 360 -15.68 -18.44 -2.37
N ALA A 361 -14.79 -17.63 -2.95
CA ALA A 361 -15.01 -16.20 -3.14
C ALA A 361 -16.17 -15.99 -4.13
N MET A 362 -17.16 -15.18 -3.73
CA MET A 362 -18.41 -15.01 -4.47
C MET A 362 -18.60 -13.58 -4.93
N GLY A 363 -19.17 -13.41 -6.12
CA GLY A 363 -19.70 -12.15 -6.61
C GLY A 363 -21.22 -12.09 -6.63
N ASP A 364 -21.74 -11.01 -7.20
CA ASP A 364 -23.19 -10.82 -7.37
C ASP A 364 -23.83 -12.01 -8.11
N THR A 365 -24.98 -12.44 -7.61
CA THR A 365 -25.80 -13.56 -8.12
C THR A 365 -25.22 -14.96 -7.90
N ASP A 366 -24.02 -15.09 -7.34
CA ASP A 366 -23.44 -16.39 -7.02
C ASP A 366 -24.21 -17.10 -5.90
N ARG A 367 -24.20 -18.43 -5.97
CA ARG A 367 -24.90 -19.30 -5.01
C ARG A 367 -23.89 -20.10 -4.21
N PHE A 368 -24.17 -20.25 -2.92
CA PHE A 368 -23.39 -21.12 -2.04
C PHE A 368 -24.22 -22.31 -1.56
N GLU A 369 -23.53 -23.40 -1.29
CA GLU A 369 -24.05 -24.58 -0.62
C GLU A 369 -22.98 -25.10 0.35
N ILE A 370 -23.33 -25.24 1.63
CA ILE A 370 -22.45 -25.71 2.70
C ILE A 370 -23.19 -26.82 3.46
N THR A 371 -22.67 -28.04 3.40
CA THR A 371 -23.28 -29.20 4.08
C THR A 371 -22.62 -29.46 5.43
N LEU A 372 -23.46 -29.51 6.48
CA LEU A 372 -23.05 -29.78 7.86
C LEU A 372 -23.61 -31.14 8.33
N ASN A 373 -22.91 -31.81 9.24
CA ASN A 373 -23.28 -33.09 9.84
C ASN A 373 -23.88 -32.89 11.25
N LEU A 374 -25.12 -33.34 11.42
CA LEU A 374 -25.94 -33.27 12.63
C LEU A 374 -26.00 -34.59 13.43
N GLU A 375 -25.47 -35.69 12.89
CA GLU A 375 -25.57 -37.04 13.47
C GLU A 375 -25.17 -37.06 14.96
N SER A 376 -24.05 -36.41 15.28
CA SER A 376 -23.51 -36.35 16.66
C SER A 376 -24.32 -35.48 17.64
N PHE A 377 -25.34 -34.76 17.17
CA PHE A 377 -26.18 -33.89 18.00
C PHE A 377 -27.51 -34.54 18.43
N TYR A 378 -27.92 -35.66 17.82
CA TYR A 378 -29.10 -36.40 18.26
C TYR A 378 -28.84 -37.09 19.60
N THR A 379 -29.86 -37.11 20.47
CA THR A 379 -29.78 -37.77 21.77
C THR A 379 -31.04 -38.58 22.07
N ASN A 380 -31.08 -39.30 23.18
CA ASN A 380 -32.30 -39.97 23.66
C ASN A 380 -33.37 -39.00 24.19
N LYS A 381 -33.12 -37.70 24.17
CA LYS A 381 -34.08 -36.64 24.49
C LYS A 381 -34.10 -35.62 23.36
N SER A 382 -35.22 -34.93 23.21
CA SER A 382 -35.29 -33.83 22.25
C SER A 382 -34.39 -32.68 22.71
N THR A 383 -33.56 -32.20 21.80
CA THR A 383 -32.63 -31.09 22.01
C THR A 383 -32.90 -30.00 20.98
N SER A 384 -32.27 -28.85 21.20
CA SER A 384 -32.28 -27.75 20.25
C SER A 384 -30.84 -27.45 19.85
N GLN A 385 -30.60 -27.30 18.54
CA GLN A 385 -29.27 -27.02 17.99
C GLN A 385 -29.35 -25.80 17.08
N ARG A 386 -28.46 -24.83 17.32
CA ARG A 386 -28.33 -23.66 16.44
C ARG A 386 -27.40 -23.96 15.27
N VAL A 387 -27.69 -23.34 14.15
CA VAL A 387 -26.81 -23.29 12.99
C VAL A 387 -26.61 -21.84 12.65
N TYR A 388 -25.35 -21.40 12.75
CA TYR A 388 -24.92 -20.05 12.47
C TYR A 388 -24.43 -19.96 11.03
N ILE A 389 -24.70 -18.83 10.40
CA ILE A 389 -24.13 -18.41 9.13
C ILE A 389 -23.44 -17.07 9.36
N LYS A 390 -22.16 -16.99 9.00
CA LYS A 390 -21.38 -15.75 8.96
C LYS A 390 -21.16 -15.41 7.49
N TYR A 391 -21.38 -14.16 7.11
CA TYR A 391 -20.93 -13.67 5.82
C TYR A 391 -20.26 -12.32 5.97
N TYR A 392 -19.28 -12.09 5.10
CA TYR A 392 -18.36 -10.97 5.18
C TYR A 392 -17.68 -10.80 3.84
N GLU A 393 -17.00 -9.68 3.67
CA GLU A 393 -16.20 -9.39 2.50
C GLU A 393 -14.73 -9.21 2.86
N GLY A 394 -13.84 -9.54 1.93
CA GLY A 394 -12.40 -9.50 2.12
C GLY A 394 -11.86 -10.72 2.87
N GLU A 395 -10.56 -10.68 3.18
CA GLU A 395 -9.88 -11.75 3.91
C GLU A 395 -9.24 -11.24 5.20
N TYR A 396 -9.08 -12.13 6.18
CA TYR A 396 -8.40 -11.81 7.43
C TYR A 396 -6.99 -11.22 7.16
N PRO A 397 -6.60 -10.12 7.83
CA PRO A 397 -7.29 -9.46 8.94
C PRO A 397 -8.34 -8.40 8.55
N ASN A 398 -8.53 -8.13 7.27
CA ASN A 398 -9.33 -7.01 6.75
C ASN A 398 -10.75 -7.46 6.36
N GLU A 399 -11.41 -8.25 7.21
CA GLU A 399 -12.80 -8.65 6.97
C GLU A 399 -13.74 -7.47 7.23
N ARG A 400 -14.55 -7.11 6.23
CA ARG A 400 -15.56 -6.05 6.30
C ARG A 400 -16.98 -6.60 6.19
N TRP A 401 -17.97 -5.80 6.61
CA TRP A 401 -19.40 -6.16 6.62
C TRP A 401 -19.74 -7.50 7.28
N VAL A 402 -19.03 -7.84 8.36
CA VAL A 402 -19.23 -9.11 9.06
C VAL A 402 -20.63 -9.18 9.67
N THR A 403 -21.47 -10.06 9.13
CA THR A 403 -22.80 -10.34 9.64
C THR A 403 -22.94 -11.80 10.05
N ILE A 404 -23.49 -12.04 11.23
CA ILE A 404 -23.80 -13.38 11.75
C ILE A 404 -25.30 -13.52 11.95
N LYS A 405 -25.90 -14.55 11.35
CA LYS A 405 -27.31 -14.95 11.52
C LYS A 405 -27.36 -16.39 12.01
N TRP A 406 -28.52 -16.83 12.49
CA TRP A 406 -28.72 -18.22 12.89
C TRP A 406 -30.16 -18.69 12.71
N ILE A 407 -30.31 -20.01 12.58
CA ILE A 407 -31.57 -20.74 12.77
C ILE A 407 -31.42 -21.72 13.92
N GLU A 408 -32.53 -22.08 14.55
CA GLU A 408 -32.56 -23.08 15.61
C GLU A 408 -33.38 -24.28 15.13
N LEU A 409 -32.79 -25.46 15.21
CA LEU A 409 -33.41 -26.72 14.82
C LEU A 409 -33.84 -27.48 16.07
N ASN A 410 -35.08 -27.97 16.08
CA ASN A 410 -35.56 -28.89 17.10
C ASN A 410 -35.20 -30.30 16.67
N LEU A 411 -34.20 -30.88 17.33
CA LEU A 411 -33.77 -32.25 17.11
C LEU A 411 -34.62 -33.17 17.99
N PRO A 412 -35.54 -33.97 17.41
CA PRO A 412 -36.31 -34.92 18.19
C PRO A 412 -35.42 -35.99 18.82
N ALA A 413 -35.86 -36.52 19.96
CA ALA A 413 -35.24 -37.70 20.55
C ALA A 413 -35.12 -38.82 19.51
N CYS A 414 -33.99 -39.51 19.50
CA CYS A 414 -33.74 -40.65 18.62
C CYS A 414 -34.07 -40.39 17.15
N GLN A 415 -33.74 -39.20 16.66
CA GLN A 415 -33.95 -38.81 15.27
C GLN A 415 -35.41 -39.00 14.82
N GLY A 416 -36.35 -38.78 15.74
CA GLY A 416 -37.77 -38.85 15.44
C GLY A 416 -38.37 -40.24 15.54
N LEU A 417 -37.64 -41.23 16.04
CA LEU A 417 -38.20 -42.53 16.40
C LEU A 417 -39.23 -42.35 17.53
N GLU A 418 -40.50 -42.59 17.24
CA GLU A 418 -41.59 -42.53 18.20
C GLU A 418 -41.81 -43.91 18.84
N ALA A 419 -41.89 -43.95 20.18
CA ALA A 419 -42.17 -45.18 20.89
C ALA A 419 -43.66 -45.54 20.86
N ASP A 420 -43.97 -46.83 20.93
CA ASP A 420 -45.37 -47.26 21.06
C ASP A 420 -45.97 -46.67 22.36
N PRO A 421 -47.16 -46.04 22.31
CA PRO A 421 -47.78 -45.46 23.49
C PRO A 421 -47.97 -46.45 24.65
N GLN A 422 -48.14 -47.74 24.35
CA GLN A 422 -48.24 -48.81 25.34
C GLN A 422 -46.88 -49.18 25.93
N ALA A 423 -45.80 -49.07 25.14
CA ALA A 423 -44.43 -49.25 25.61
C ALA A 423 -44.01 -48.10 26.55
N GLU A 424 -44.31 -46.85 26.19
CA GLU A 424 -44.10 -45.69 27.06
C GLU A 424 -44.95 -45.79 28.34
N ALA A 425 -46.23 -46.17 28.23
CA ALA A 425 -47.11 -46.35 29.40
C ALA A 425 -46.66 -47.49 30.32
N ALA A 426 -45.95 -48.49 29.79
CA ALA A 426 -45.29 -49.54 30.56
C ALA A 426 -43.99 -49.07 31.25
N GLY A 427 -43.64 -47.79 31.13
CA GLY A 427 -42.49 -47.16 31.79
C GLY A 427 -41.17 -47.35 31.06
N GLY A 428 -41.20 -47.69 29.77
CA GLY A 428 -39.97 -47.75 28.97
C GLY A 428 -39.49 -46.38 28.51
N GLU A 429 -38.19 -46.28 28.22
CA GLU A 429 -37.55 -45.05 27.75
C GLU A 429 -36.48 -45.37 26.69
N PHE A 430 -36.19 -44.39 25.83
CA PHE A 430 -35.03 -44.46 24.95
C PHE A 430 -33.74 -44.25 25.74
N ILE A 431 -32.73 -45.05 25.41
CA ILE A 431 -31.36 -44.91 25.89
C ILE A 431 -30.41 -44.90 24.68
N LEU A 432 -29.26 -44.25 24.81
CA LEU A 432 -28.18 -44.37 23.83
C LEU A 432 -27.26 -45.50 24.26
N ASP A 433 -26.82 -46.34 23.32
CA ASP A 433 -25.77 -47.31 23.58
C ASP A 433 -24.36 -46.70 23.47
N ALA A 434 -23.32 -47.54 23.57
CA ALA A 434 -21.93 -47.11 23.53
C ALA A 434 -21.49 -46.52 22.18
N ASN A 435 -22.25 -46.74 21.11
CA ASN A 435 -21.99 -46.20 19.78
C ASN A 435 -22.81 -44.93 19.49
N GLY A 436 -23.73 -44.56 20.39
CA GLY A 436 -24.66 -43.45 20.18
C GLY A 436 -25.96 -43.86 19.49
N ASP A 437 -26.19 -45.15 19.27
CA ASP A 437 -27.42 -45.63 18.65
C ASP A 437 -28.56 -45.67 19.66
N CYS A 438 -29.77 -45.33 19.21
CA CYS A 438 -30.94 -45.39 20.07
C CYS A 438 -31.42 -46.82 20.31
N GLN A 439 -31.43 -47.20 21.58
CA GLN A 439 -31.97 -48.44 22.09
C GLN A 439 -33.20 -48.15 22.97
N TRP A 440 -34.06 -49.16 23.09
CA TRP A 440 -35.20 -49.09 23.99
C TRP A 440 -34.92 -49.85 25.29
N ASN A 441 -35.17 -49.21 26.42
CA ASN A 441 -35.11 -49.82 27.74
C ASN A 441 -36.53 -49.96 28.29
N GLY A 442 -37.09 -51.17 28.32
CA GLY A 442 -38.43 -51.41 28.86
C GLY A 442 -38.94 -52.83 28.66
N ALA A 443 -40.21 -53.07 29.02
CA ALA A 443 -40.87 -54.37 28.87
C ALA A 443 -41.23 -54.73 27.41
N TRP A 444 -40.92 -53.85 26.47
CA TRP A 444 -41.15 -54.00 25.04
C TRP A 444 -39.80 -54.03 24.31
N SER A 445 -39.77 -54.54 23.09
CA SER A 445 -38.61 -54.43 22.19
C SER A 445 -39.04 -53.86 20.85
N TYR A 446 -38.17 -53.05 20.26
CA TYR A 446 -38.35 -52.47 18.93
C TYR A 446 -37.51 -53.25 17.91
N ASN A 447 -38.11 -53.69 16.81
CA ASN A 447 -37.39 -54.27 15.68
C ASN A 447 -37.14 -53.19 14.60
N PRO A 448 -35.89 -52.72 14.41
CA PRO A 448 -35.59 -51.66 13.45
C PRO A 448 -35.77 -52.08 11.98
N GLU A 449 -35.74 -53.38 11.65
CA GLU A 449 -35.94 -53.86 10.28
C GLU A 449 -37.41 -53.87 9.86
N THR A 450 -38.33 -54.09 10.81
CA THR A 450 -39.78 -54.19 10.55
C THR A 450 -40.57 -52.99 11.04
N GLY A 451 -39.98 -52.16 11.91
CA GLY A 451 -40.66 -51.05 12.58
C GLY A 451 -41.68 -51.51 13.63
N GLU A 452 -41.68 -52.79 14.01
CA GLU A 452 -42.68 -53.36 14.92
C GLU A 452 -42.21 -53.33 16.38
N TRP A 453 -43.14 -52.98 17.27
CA TRP A 453 -42.99 -53.06 18.71
C TRP A 453 -43.60 -54.36 19.25
N THR A 454 -42.84 -55.12 20.04
CA THR A 454 -43.31 -56.37 20.64
C THR A 454 -43.26 -56.30 22.16
N GLU A 455 -44.38 -56.62 22.81
CA GLU A 455 -44.44 -56.75 24.27
C GLU A 455 -43.78 -58.06 24.72
N ASN A 456 -42.79 -57.99 25.60
CA ASN A 456 -42.04 -59.15 26.08
C ASN A 456 -42.68 -59.81 27.31
N SER A 457 -43.94 -59.47 27.63
CA SER A 457 -44.60 -59.87 28.88
C SER A 457 -45.29 -61.24 28.81
N GLN A 458 -44.54 -62.33 28.59
CA GLN A 458 -44.94 -63.67 29.12
C GLN A 458 -43.74 -64.58 29.42
N THR A 459 -43.46 -64.78 30.72
CA THR A 459 -43.46 -66.11 31.35
C THR A 459 -43.61 -65.97 32.86
N SER A 460 -44.79 -66.30 33.38
CA SER A 460 -44.95 -66.77 34.75
C SER A 460 -45.31 -68.25 34.68
N ASP A 461 -44.42 -69.12 35.13
CA ASP A 461 -44.86 -70.33 35.84
C ASP A 461 -43.73 -70.86 36.73
N GLY A 462 -44.05 -71.04 38.02
CA GLY A 462 -43.10 -71.43 39.05
C GLY A 462 -42.87 -72.94 39.11
N THR A 463 -41.63 -73.36 39.38
CA THR A 463 -41.31 -74.61 40.09
C THR A 463 -39.94 -74.46 40.78
N GLU A 464 -39.84 -75.05 41.97
CA GLU A 464 -38.85 -74.87 43.04
C GLU A 464 -37.38 -75.22 42.73
N GLY A 465 -36.47 -74.51 43.42
CA GLY A 465 -35.31 -75.13 44.08
C GLY A 465 -33.90 -74.82 43.55
N ALA A 466 -33.18 -73.89 44.20
CA ALA A 466 -31.87 -74.11 44.86
C ALA A 466 -31.20 -72.79 45.27
N GLU A 467 -30.61 -72.81 46.46
CA GLU A 467 -30.04 -71.72 47.25
C GLU A 467 -28.79 -71.05 46.65
N GLY A 468 -28.50 -69.81 47.07
CA GLY A 468 -27.14 -69.25 46.94
C GLY A 468 -26.98 -67.75 47.22
N GLY A 469 -27.10 -67.34 48.49
CA GLY A 469 -26.32 -66.26 49.12
C GLY A 469 -26.26 -64.86 48.48
N LEU A 470 -27.04 -63.93 49.04
CA LEU A 470 -26.71 -62.50 49.02
C LEU A 470 -25.59 -62.24 50.04
N ASP A 471 -24.46 -61.68 49.60
CA ASP A 471 -23.51 -61.03 50.52
C ASP A 471 -23.14 -59.62 50.03
N ALA A 472 -23.01 -58.75 51.03
CA ALA A 472 -23.03 -57.32 51.00
C ALA A 472 -21.73 -56.70 50.46
N THR A 473 -21.74 -56.21 49.21
CA THR A 473 -20.68 -55.32 48.68
C THR A 473 -21.16 -54.33 47.60
N LEU A 474 -22.40 -53.82 47.69
CA LEU A 474 -22.92 -52.82 46.72
C LEU A 474 -23.38 -51.50 47.37
N ILE A 475 -22.61 -50.93 48.31
CA ILE A 475 -22.83 -49.55 48.83
C ILE A 475 -21.51 -48.79 49.04
N ALA A 476 -20.55 -48.82 48.10
CA ALA A 476 -19.31 -48.04 48.29
C ALA A 476 -18.64 -47.44 47.05
N ILE A 477 -19.22 -47.48 45.84
CA ILE A 477 -18.60 -46.86 44.66
C ILE A 477 -19.65 -46.06 43.86
N VAL A 478 -20.28 -45.09 44.51
CA VAL A 478 -21.17 -44.10 43.86
C VAL A 478 -20.56 -42.68 43.89
N ALA A 479 -19.34 -42.52 44.42
CA ALA A 479 -18.71 -41.20 44.57
C ALA A 479 -17.49 -40.95 43.65
N ALA A 480 -17.14 -41.86 42.73
CA ALA A 480 -15.93 -41.74 41.90
C ALA A 480 -16.15 -41.88 40.37
N LEU A 481 -17.41 -41.91 39.90
CA LEU A 481 -17.76 -42.08 38.48
C LEU A 481 -18.32 -40.81 37.82
N LEU A 482 -18.37 -39.68 38.53
CA LEU A 482 -18.82 -38.39 38.01
C LEU A 482 -17.69 -37.47 37.52
N LEU A 483 -16.42 -37.86 37.70
CA LEU A 483 -15.26 -37.10 37.19
C LEU A 483 -14.61 -37.70 35.93
N ALA A 484 -15.13 -38.82 35.41
CA ALA A 484 -14.64 -39.45 34.17
C ALA A 484 -15.42 -39.04 32.91
N ILE A 485 -16.54 -38.32 33.05
CA ILE A 485 -17.44 -37.95 31.94
C ILE A 485 -16.94 -36.73 31.14
N VAL A 486 -15.94 -35.99 31.63
CA VAL A 486 -15.39 -34.79 30.95
C VAL A 486 -14.09 -35.07 30.18
N GLY A 487 -13.54 -36.29 30.20
CA GLY A 487 -12.18 -36.56 29.68
C GLY A 487 -12.01 -37.70 28.67
N GLY A 488 -13.08 -38.24 28.07
CA GLY A 488 -13.02 -39.56 27.43
C GLY A 488 -13.69 -39.72 26.06
N THR A 489 -13.60 -38.75 25.15
CA THR A 489 -14.07 -38.89 23.75
C THR A 489 -13.00 -38.66 22.70
N VAL A 490 -11.73 -38.92 23.03
CA VAL A 490 -10.69 -39.12 22.04
C VAL A 490 -10.24 -40.57 22.13
N ILE A 491 -10.30 -41.27 21.00
CA ILE A 491 -9.92 -42.68 20.77
C ILE A 491 -11.09 -43.67 20.90
N PHE A 492 -11.75 -44.01 19.78
CA PHE A 492 -11.83 -45.38 19.27
C PHE A 492 -12.33 -45.45 17.79
N MET A 493 -11.38 -45.73 16.89
CA MET A 493 -11.39 -46.55 15.65
C MET A 493 -12.60 -46.46 14.69
N ARG A 494 -12.43 -45.96 13.45
CA ARG A 494 -11.82 -46.62 12.27
C ARG A 494 -12.45 -47.98 11.91
N ARG A 495 -13.43 -48.00 10.99
CA ARG A 495 -13.62 -49.04 9.95
C ARG A 495 -14.72 -48.69 8.93
N GLY A 496 -14.38 -48.74 7.64
CA GLY A 496 -15.33 -48.99 6.53
C GLY A 496 -15.44 -47.84 5.52
N ALA A 497 -14.87 -48.04 4.33
CA ALA A 497 -14.91 -47.10 3.21
C ALA A 497 -15.99 -47.52 2.20
N ASP A 498 -16.62 -46.54 1.54
CA ASP A 498 -16.85 -46.59 0.09
C ASP A 498 -16.35 -45.25 -0.49
N SER A 499 -15.60 -45.36 -1.57
CA SER A 499 -14.97 -44.27 -2.30
C SER A 499 -15.92 -43.79 -3.39
N ASP A 500 -16.30 -42.52 -3.35
CA ASP A 500 -16.74 -41.77 -4.51
C ASP A 500 -16.01 -40.42 -4.54
N ASP A 501 -15.61 -40.03 -5.75
CA ASP A 501 -14.73 -38.92 -6.09
C ASP A 501 -15.36 -37.54 -5.80
N ASP A 502 -15.23 -37.04 -4.56
CA ASP A 502 -15.63 -35.66 -4.21
C ASP A 502 -14.41 -34.72 -3.96
N PHE A 503 -13.23 -35.13 -4.40
CA PHE A 503 -11.95 -34.44 -4.16
C PHE A 503 -11.70 -33.23 -5.09
N GLY A 504 -12.71 -32.73 -5.80
CA GLY A 504 -12.56 -31.65 -6.79
C GLY A 504 -12.90 -30.24 -6.33
N GLY A 505 -13.45 -30.05 -5.12
CA GLY A 505 -14.05 -28.78 -4.68
C GLY A 505 -13.35 -28.03 -3.54
N MET A 506 -12.20 -28.52 -3.04
CA MET A 506 -11.53 -27.92 -1.86
C MET A 506 -10.28 -27.10 -2.22
N GLU A 507 -10.01 -26.88 -3.51
CA GLU A 507 -8.84 -26.13 -3.99
C GLU A 507 -8.96 -24.60 -3.73
N GLY A 508 -10.16 -24.09 -3.45
CA GLY A 508 -10.44 -22.69 -3.09
C GLY A 508 -10.73 -22.42 -1.60
N ALA A 509 -11.01 -23.45 -0.79
CA ALA A 509 -11.40 -23.30 0.62
C ALA A 509 -10.23 -22.91 1.57
N PHE A 510 -9.00 -23.05 1.09
CA PHE A 510 -7.77 -22.52 1.68
C PHE A 510 -7.00 -21.91 0.52
N GLY A 511 -7.20 -20.60 0.31
CA GLY A 511 -6.82 -19.85 -0.89
C GLY A 511 -5.55 -20.34 -1.59
N ALA A 512 -5.59 -20.27 -2.91
CA ALA A 512 -4.50 -20.60 -3.82
C ALA A 512 -3.30 -19.65 -3.67
N ASP A 513 -2.60 -19.79 -2.56
CA ASP A 513 -1.17 -19.61 -2.42
C ASP A 513 -0.72 -20.75 -1.52
N ALA A 514 0.22 -21.57 -2.01
CA ALA A 514 0.80 -22.62 -1.21
C ALA A 514 1.31 -21.99 0.11
N LEU A 515 0.58 -22.22 1.21
CA LEU A 515 0.98 -21.83 2.56
C LEU A 515 2.48 -22.11 2.69
N ASP A 516 3.27 -21.08 2.96
CA ASP A 516 4.71 -21.19 3.14
C ASP A 516 4.96 -22.42 4.03
N PRO A 517 5.74 -23.43 3.59
CA PRO A 517 6.04 -24.62 4.39
C PRO A 517 6.51 -24.28 5.81
N THR A 518 7.08 -23.08 5.98
CA THR A 518 7.40 -22.47 7.27
C THR A 518 6.16 -22.27 8.13
N GLU A 519 5.11 -21.60 7.64
CA GLU A 519 3.87 -21.33 8.38
C GLU A 519 3.13 -22.61 8.77
N GLN A 520 3.10 -23.63 7.90
CA GLN A 520 2.53 -24.93 8.27
C GLN A 520 3.26 -25.56 9.47
N TYR A 521 4.59 -25.44 9.52
CA TYR A 521 5.40 -25.96 10.62
C TYR A 521 5.28 -25.11 11.89
N VAL A 522 5.16 -23.78 11.76
CA VAL A 522 4.84 -22.88 12.88
C VAL A 522 3.54 -23.29 13.54
N GLN A 523 2.48 -23.47 12.75
CA GLN A 523 1.16 -23.85 13.25
C GLN A 523 1.19 -25.24 13.92
N GLN A 524 2.00 -26.17 13.40
CA GLN A 524 2.20 -27.49 14.03
C GLN A 524 2.92 -27.41 15.39
N LEU A 525 3.85 -26.46 15.57
CA LEU A 525 4.55 -26.25 16.84
C LEU A 525 3.66 -25.52 17.85
N ILE A 526 2.85 -24.55 17.42
CA ILE A 526 1.87 -23.89 18.28
C ILE A 526 0.84 -24.91 18.80
N ALA A 527 0.39 -25.83 17.94
CA ALA A 527 -0.51 -26.93 18.33
C ALA A 527 0.12 -27.91 19.35
N GLN A 528 1.46 -27.95 19.44
CA GLN A 528 2.21 -28.71 20.46
C GLN A 528 2.48 -27.91 21.74
N GLY A 529 1.97 -26.68 21.84
CA GLY A 529 2.05 -25.81 23.01
C GLY A 529 3.27 -24.87 23.02
N TYR A 530 3.95 -24.67 21.89
CA TYR A 530 5.03 -23.69 21.80
C TYR A 530 4.46 -22.27 21.62
N PRO A 531 4.98 -21.25 22.34
CA PRO A 531 4.65 -19.86 22.07
C PRO A 531 4.98 -19.48 20.61
N GLU A 532 4.13 -18.68 19.97
CA GLU A 532 4.22 -18.36 18.54
C GLU A 532 5.60 -17.85 18.11
N GLU A 533 6.21 -16.95 18.89
CA GLU A 533 7.55 -16.42 18.62
C GLU A 533 8.62 -17.55 18.60
N THR A 534 8.46 -18.54 19.48
CA THR A 534 9.34 -19.72 19.52
C THR A 534 9.06 -20.64 18.34
N ALA A 535 7.79 -20.85 17.98
CA ALA A 535 7.39 -21.67 16.83
C ALA A 535 7.92 -21.10 15.50
N ARG A 536 7.84 -19.78 15.32
CA ARG A 536 8.42 -19.05 14.16
C ARG A 536 9.94 -19.19 14.10
N ALA A 537 10.63 -19.06 15.23
CA ALA A 537 12.09 -19.25 15.29
C ALA A 537 12.53 -20.69 14.95
N PHE A 538 11.77 -21.70 15.41
CA PHE A 538 12.05 -23.12 15.09
C PHE A 538 11.76 -23.43 13.61
N ALA A 539 10.68 -22.90 13.05
CA ALA A 539 10.35 -23.10 11.64
C ALA A 539 11.38 -22.47 10.70
N ALA A 540 11.88 -21.27 11.04
CA ALA A 540 12.96 -20.63 10.29
C ALA A 540 14.27 -21.47 10.27
N GLN A 541 14.58 -22.19 11.34
CA GLN A 541 15.72 -23.13 11.36
C GLN A 541 15.47 -24.42 10.57
N TYR A 542 14.23 -24.93 10.58
CA TYR A 542 13.87 -26.21 9.95
C TYR A 542 13.81 -26.10 8.42
N VAL A 543 13.28 -25.00 7.88
CA VAL A 543 13.22 -24.76 6.43
C VAL A 543 14.61 -24.48 5.86
N GLY A 544 15.52 -23.92 6.65
CA GLY A 544 16.94 -23.81 6.31
C GLY A 544 17.70 -25.15 6.25
N GLN A 545 17.20 -26.21 6.90
CA GLN A 545 17.76 -27.57 6.83
C GLN A 545 17.04 -28.46 5.80
N ALA A 546 15.72 -28.33 5.61
CA ALA A 546 14.92 -29.15 4.69
C ALA A 546 15.19 -28.86 3.20
N ALA A 547 15.81 -27.72 2.87
CA ALA A 547 16.35 -27.48 1.52
C ALA A 547 17.57 -28.37 1.17
N ALA A 548 18.08 -29.14 2.14
CA ALA A 548 19.09 -30.17 1.94
C ALA A 548 18.60 -31.50 2.56
N GLU A 549 18.28 -32.48 1.71
CA GLU A 549 18.07 -33.92 2.00
C GLU A 549 16.62 -34.42 2.29
N GLN A 550 16.01 -35.04 1.27
CA GLN A 550 15.11 -36.21 1.41
C GLN A 550 15.97 -37.50 1.28
N PRO A 551 15.70 -38.68 1.91
CA PRO A 551 14.37 -39.32 2.06
C PRO A 551 14.10 -40.25 3.30
N ALA A 552 12.83 -40.70 3.41
CA ALA A 552 12.28 -41.99 3.87
C ALA A 552 12.45 -42.55 5.31
N GLY A 553 11.32 -42.61 6.05
CA GLY A 553 10.78 -43.82 6.70
C GLY A 553 11.07 -44.09 8.19
N GLY A 554 10.03 -44.09 9.04
CA GLY A 554 9.97 -44.84 10.31
C GLY A 554 9.33 -44.14 11.52
N GLN A 555 8.39 -44.83 12.18
CA GLN A 555 7.81 -44.56 13.52
C GLN A 555 7.95 -45.85 14.37
N PRO A 556 7.74 -45.89 15.71
CA PRO A 556 7.69 -44.82 16.74
C PRO A 556 8.46 -45.20 18.05
N ALA A 557 8.62 -44.27 19.02
CA ALA A 557 8.70 -44.61 20.46
C ALA A 557 8.47 -43.37 21.37
N ALA A 558 7.62 -43.53 22.38
CA ALA A 558 7.25 -42.53 23.38
C ALA A 558 8.12 -42.60 24.65
N ALA A 559 8.45 -41.44 25.25
CA ALA A 559 8.70 -41.27 26.69
C ALA A 559 8.72 -39.77 27.11
N GLN A 560 7.90 -39.40 28.11
CA GLN A 560 7.94 -38.17 28.92
C GLN A 560 8.94 -38.30 30.10
N PRO A 561 9.18 -37.26 30.92
CA PRO A 561 9.48 -35.86 30.62
C PRO A 561 10.76 -35.39 31.38
N ALA A 562 11.58 -34.50 30.81
CA ALA A 562 12.61 -33.80 31.59
C ALA A 562 12.91 -32.43 30.98
N ALA A 563 12.92 -31.43 31.85
CA ALA A 563 13.23 -30.04 31.53
C ALA A 563 14.66 -29.86 30.98
N ALA A 564 14.79 -28.85 30.12
CA ALA A 564 16.01 -28.15 29.68
C ALA A 564 16.79 -28.70 28.45
N GLN A 565 16.92 -27.77 27.48
CA GLN A 565 17.90 -27.64 26.38
C GLN A 565 17.79 -28.56 25.14
N PRO A 566 17.53 -28.01 23.94
CA PRO A 566 17.90 -28.64 22.67
C PRO A 566 19.42 -28.53 22.41
N ALA A 567 19.96 -29.60 21.81
CA ALA A 567 21.37 -29.86 21.66
C ALA A 567 22.08 -29.05 20.55
N ALA A 568 23.31 -28.66 20.89
CA ALA A 568 24.42 -28.08 20.14
C ALA A 568 24.54 -28.34 18.62
N ALA A 569 24.62 -27.24 17.86
CA ALA A 569 25.64 -27.07 16.81
C ALA A 569 26.81 -26.27 17.39
N ALA A 570 28.04 -26.73 17.16
CA ALA A 570 29.23 -26.43 17.96
C ALA A 570 29.74 -24.98 17.88
N PHE A 571 29.41 -24.15 18.87
CA PHE A 571 30.15 -22.94 19.22
C PHE A 571 30.48 -22.95 20.71
N ASP A 572 31.58 -22.31 21.12
CA ASP A 572 31.95 -22.21 22.53
C ASP A 572 30.93 -21.32 23.24
N GLN A 573 30.16 -21.91 24.15
CA GLN A 573 29.06 -21.24 24.84
C GLN A 573 29.53 -20.08 25.72
N ALA A 574 30.77 -20.11 26.22
CA ALA A 574 31.34 -19.00 26.98
C ALA A 574 31.63 -17.79 26.08
N VAL A 575 32.00 -18.03 24.83
CA VAL A 575 32.26 -16.98 23.83
C VAL A 575 30.96 -16.33 23.38
N TYR A 576 29.90 -17.13 23.21
CA TYR A 576 28.55 -16.62 22.95
C TYR A 576 28.08 -15.68 24.06
N GLU A 577 28.17 -16.08 25.32
CA GLU A 577 27.73 -15.25 26.45
C GLU A 577 28.53 -13.95 26.56
N GLN A 578 29.83 -13.98 26.20
CA GLN A 578 30.66 -12.78 26.16
C GLN A 578 30.19 -11.77 25.10
N TYR A 579 29.95 -12.22 23.87
CA TYR A 579 29.45 -11.34 22.80
C TYR A 579 28.03 -10.86 23.09
N TYR A 580 27.19 -11.71 23.67
CA TYR A 580 25.82 -11.34 24.05
C TYR A 580 25.81 -10.18 25.04
N GLN A 581 26.59 -10.29 26.13
CA GLN A 581 26.72 -9.21 27.12
C GLN A 581 27.32 -7.93 26.50
N GLN A 582 28.24 -8.07 25.55
CA GLN A 582 28.81 -6.94 24.82
C GLN A 582 27.77 -6.21 23.98
N PHE A 583 26.92 -6.91 23.22
CA PHE A 583 25.88 -6.28 22.41
C PHE A 583 24.76 -5.65 23.26
N VAL A 584 24.34 -6.31 24.33
CA VAL A 584 23.40 -5.71 25.28
C VAL A 584 23.99 -4.41 25.90
N SER A 585 25.28 -4.39 26.21
CA SER A 585 25.95 -3.19 26.74
C SER A 585 26.08 -2.04 25.71
N GLN A 586 25.94 -2.34 24.42
CA GLN A 586 25.94 -1.37 23.33
C GLN A 586 24.52 -0.87 22.99
N GLY A 587 23.50 -1.33 23.72
CA GLY A 587 22.12 -0.86 23.57
C GLY A 587 21.28 -1.66 22.57
N TYR A 588 21.76 -2.80 22.07
CA TYR A 588 20.95 -3.71 21.27
C TYR A 588 19.92 -4.43 22.15
N ASP A 589 18.72 -4.66 21.61
CA ASP A 589 17.71 -5.48 22.27
C ASP A 589 18.15 -6.95 22.38
N ALA A 590 17.49 -7.71 23.24
CA ALA A 590 17.89 -9.08 23.58
C ALA A 590 17.86 -10.04 22.37
N ALA A 591 16.92 -9.87 21.43
CA ALA A 591 16.81 -10.74 20.27
C ALA A 591 17.92 -10.44 19.26
N THR A 592 18.15 -9.16 18.99
CA THR A 592 19.24 -8.70 18.10
C THR A 592 20.62 -9.04 18.67
N ALA A 593 20.81 -8.85 19.99
CA ALA A 593 22.05 -9.21 20.67
C ALA A 593 22.32 -10.73 20.64
N ALA A 594 21.29 -11.57 20.76
CA ALA A 594 21.41 -13.03 20.67
C ALA A 594 21.81 -13.48 19.26
N ALA A 595 21.16 -12.92 18.23
CA ALA A 595 21.45 -13.24 16.84
C ALA A 595 22.90 -12.87 16.45
N TYR A 596 23.34 -11.66 16.81
CA TYR A 596 24.73 -11.25 16.56
C TYR A 596 25.73 -12.05 17.39
N ALA A 597 25.47 -12.28 18.68
CA ALA A 597 26.36 -13.10 19.51
C ALA A 597 26.53 -14.51 18.95
N GLN A 598 25.48 -15.10 18.37
CA GLN A 598 25.54 -16.41 17.74
C GLN A 598 26.39 -16.39 16.46
N GLN A 599 26.22 -15.39 15.59
CA GLN A 599 27.06 -15.25 14.38
C GLN A 599 28.54 -15.08 14.72
N TYR A 600 28.86 -14.23 15.70
CA TYR A 600 30.25 -13.99 16.11
C TYR A 600 30.87 -15.19 16.83
N ALA A 601 30.10 -15.93 17.64
CA ALA A 601 30.57 -17.16 18.28
C ALA A 601 30.87 -18.28 17.26
N ILE A 602 30.08 -18.37 16.18
CA ILE A 602 30.30 -19.31 15.09
C ILE A 602 31.53 -18.90 14.26
N GLN A 603 31.70 -17.63 13.91
CA GLN A 603 32.92 -17.14 13.24
C GLN A 603 34.18 -17.37 14.09
N TYR A 604 34.09 -17.14 15.40
CA TYR A 604 35.20 -17.41 16.31
C TYR A 604 35.56 -18.91 16.33
N ALA A 605 34.56 -19.80 16.40
CA ALA A 605 34.78 -21.24 16.34
C ALA A 605 35.41 -21.69 15.00
N GLN A 606 35.06 -21.04 13.88
CA GLN A 606 35.67 -21.28 12.56
C GLN A 606 37.10 -20.74 12.46
N SER A 607 37.45 -19.68 13.20
CA SER A 607 38.82 -19.12 13.21
C SER A 607 39.84 -19.91 14.04
N GLN A 608 39.38 -20.90 14.82
CA GLN A 608 40.19 -21.77 15.68
C GLN A 608 40.44 -23.16 15.07
N GLN A 609 39.92 -23.41 13.87
CA GLN A 609 40.26 -24.57 13.01
C GLN A 609 41.26 -24.15 11.95
#